data_AF-A0A959RQK3-F1
#
_entry.id   AF-A0A959RQK3-F1
#
_cell.length_a   1.000
_cell.length_b   1.000
_cell.length_c   1.000
_cell.angle_alpha   90.00
_cell.angle_beta   90.00
_cell.angle_gamma   90.00
#
_symmetry.space_group_name_H-M   'P 1'
#
loop_
_entity.id
_entity.type
_entity.pdbx_description
1 polymer ?
#
loop_
_entity_poly.entity_id
_entity_poly.type
_entity_poly.pdbx_seq_one_letter_code
_entity_poly.pdbx_strand_id
1 'polypeptide(L)'
;SIGAIDNAIRKLKDKTYLPLATPISWGYTIKGFILRIDVSSSTQYPKIIKNAFINFGIDVKGEHYDYTKEIKDPFKHLEFNLVIEGKSRREKDHILSYHLDRHIQGGNDNGEVHPIYHFQMGGYKIDSYKGGGKNFGNQLILDNPRFMHYPMDFILGLDFAISNFNPLLWAKLKKDPFYLKVLRKSQERTLKPFVASLASHFDLHNIPNNWNTKQICPQII
;
A
#
# COMPACT_ATOMS: atom_id res chain seq x y z
N SER A 1 -17.11 6.31 5.42
CA SER A 1 -17.61 7.70 5.34
C SER A 1 -16.48 8.66 5.71
N ILE A 2 -16.59 9.96 5.38
CA ILE A 2 -15.56 10.96 5.73
C ILE A 2 -15.28 10.96 7.25
N GLY A 3 -16.33 10.86 8.09
CA GLY A 3 -16.16 10.81 9.54
C GLY A 3 -15.30 9.64 10.07
N ALA A 4 -15.32 8.47 9.40
CA ALA A 4 -14.45 7.35 9.78
C ALA A 4 -12.97 7.65 9.47
N ILE A 5 -12.71 8.34 8.35
CA ILE A 5 -11.37 8.78 7.94
C ILE A 5 -10.85 9.86 8.89
N ASP A 6 -11.67 10.85 9.23
CA ASP A 6 -11.31 11.91 10.16
C ASP A 6 -10.97 11.36 11.54
N ASN A 7 -11.73 10.36 12.01
CA ASN A 7 -11.45 9.69 13.28
C ASN A 7 -10.10 8.94 13.24
N ALA A 8 -9.82 8.21 12.16
CA ALA A 8 -8.53 7.53 12.00
C ALA A 8 -7.35 8.52 11.95
N ILE A 9 -7.49 9.62 11.20
CA ILE A 9 -6.49 10.69 11.14
C ILE A 9 -6.29 11.34 12.52
N ARG A 10 -7.36 11.52 13.29
CA ARG A 10 -7.28 12.07 14.64
C ARG A 10 -6.51 11.14 15.58
N LYS A 11 -6.80 9.84 15.55
CA LYS A 11 -6.08 8.83 16.33
C LYS A 11 -4.58 8.80 15.98
N LEU A 12 -4.24 8.94 14.69
CA LEU A 12 -2.85 9.03 14.24
C LEU A 12 -2.11 10.29 14.68
N LYS A 13 -2.82 11.34 15.10
CA LYS A 13 -2.21 12.56 15.64
C LYS A 13 -2.06 12.52 17.15
N ASP A 14 -2.78 11.62 17.81
CA ASP A 14 -2.72 11.47 19.25
C ASP A 14 -1.49 10.64 19.64
N LYS A 15 -0.52 11.32 20.26
CA LYS A 15 0.75 10.71 20.69
C LYS A 15 0.54 9.63 21.76
N THR A 16 -0.59 9.62 22.45
CA THR A 16 -0.92 8.58 23.45
C THR A 16 -1.31 7.25 22.79
N TYR A 17 -1.72 7.27 21.52
CA TYR A 17 -2.10 6.08 20.74
C TYR A 17 -0.97 5.51 19.87
N LEU A 18 0.22 6.13 19.86
CA LEU A 18 1.36 5.69 19.05
C LEU A 18 2.47 5.15 19.97
N PRO A 19 2.52 3.82 20.21
CA PRO A 19 3.34 3.25 21.27
C PRO A 19 4.86 3.19 21.00
N LEU A 20 5.39 3.76 19.92
CA LEU A 20 6.77 3.50 19.46
C LEU A 20 7.59 4.75 19.09
N ALA A 21 7.15 5.95 19.46
CA ALA A 21 7.91 7.17 19.16
C ALA A 21 8.99 7.45 20.22
N THR A 22 10.26 7.24 19.86
CA THR A 22 11.42 7.81 20.58
C THR A 22 11.88 9.08 19.86
N PRO A 23 12.89 9.83 20.36
CA PRO A 23 13.46 10.95 19.61
C PRO A 23 14.05 10.57 18.24
N ILE A 24 14.43 9.30 18.07
CA ILE A 24 15.13 8.79 16.89
C ILE A 24 14.30 7.81 16.04
N SER A 25 13.28 7.19 16.61
CA SER A 25 12.46 6.16 15.95
C SER A 25 10.98 6.45 16.10
N TRP A 26 10.19 5.97 15.15
CA TRP A 26 8.74 6.09 15.16
C TRP A 26 8.10 4.79 14.68
N GLY A 27 6.87 4.54 15.10
CA GLY A 27 6.11 3.39 14.64
C GLY A 27 4.70 3.38 15.18
N TYR A 28 3.85 2.61 14.53
CA TYR A 28 2.47 2.40 14.94
C TYR A 28 1.84 1.23 14.20
N THR A 29 0.79 0.69 14.81
CA THR A 29 0.00 -0.38 14.23
C THR A 29 -1.47 0.05 14.18
N ILE A 30 -2.09 -0.08 13.01
CA ILE A 30 -3.54 0.08 12.83
C ILE A 30 -4.08 -1.24 12.29
N LYS A 31 -5.08 -1.80 12.97
CA LYS A 31 -5.73 -3.04 12.55
C LYS A 31 -7.21 -2.80 12.31
N GLY A 32 -7.77 -3.52 11.33
CA GLY A 32 -9.22 -3.61 11.15
C GLY A 32 -9.89 -2.31 10.71
N PHE A 33 -9.22 -1.46 9.92
CA PHE A 33 -9.87 -0.28 9.38
C PHE A 33 -10.77 -0.69 8.20
N ILE A 34 -12.08 -0.51 8.37
CA ILE A 34 -13.09 -0.98 7.43
C ILE A 34 -13.78 0.18 6.70
N LEU A 35 -13.86 0.08 5.38
CA LEU A 35 -14.63 0.98 4.52
C LEU A 35 -15.59 0.19 3.63
N ARG A 36 -16.85 0.59 3.61
CA ARG A 36 -17.81 0.11 2.62
C ARG A 36 -17.61 0.83 1.29
N ILE A 37 -17.62 0.08 0.20
CA ILE A 37 -17.48 0.59 -1.17
C ILE A 37 -18.55 0.01 -2.09
N ASP A 38 -18.86 0.78 -3.15
CA ASP A 38 -19.56 0.27 -4.32
C ASP A 38 -18.51 -0.27 -5.29
N VAL A 39 -18.62 -1.54 -5.64
CA VAL A 39 -17.68 -2.22 -6.56
C VAL A 39 -18.22 -2.35 -7.97
N SER A 40 -19.42 -1.80 -8.23
CA SER A 40 -20.10 -1.91 -9.51
C SER A 40 -19.26 -1.26 -10.62
N SER A 41 -18.62 -2.08 -11.44
CA SER A 41 -17.83 -1.61 -12.58
C SER A 41 -18.01 -2.53 -13.79
N SER A 42 -17.61 -2.04 -14.98
CA SER A 42 -17.59 -2.83 -16.21
C SER A 42 -16.56 -3.97 -16.18
N THR A 43 -15.53 -3.86 -15.34
CA THR A 43 -14.43 -4.84 -15.22
C THR A 43 -14.58 -5.77 -14.01
N GLN A 44 -15.45 -5.43 -13.06
CA GLN A 44 -15.66 -6.18 -11.82
C GLN A 44 -16.44 -7.48 -12.07
N TYR A 45 -15.99 -8.57 -11.45
CA TYR A 45 -16.73 -9.83 -11.43
C TYR A 45 -16.56 -10.55 -10.08
N PRO A 46 -17.59 -11.31 -9.64
CA PRO A 46 -18.86 -11.52 -10.32
C PRO A 46 -19.80 -10.30 -10.23
N LYS A 47 -20.50 -9.97 -11.32
CA LYS A 47 -21.32 -8.75 -11.47
C LYS A 47 -22.46 -8.60 -10.44
N ILE A 48 -22.85 -9.71 -9.82
CA ILE A 48 -23.90 -9.76 -8.80
C ILE A 48 -23.47 -9.05 -7.50
N ILE A 49 -22.17 -8.95 -7.24
CA ILE A 49 -21.65 -8.21 -6.10
C ILE A 49 -21.70 -6.73 -6.45
N LYS A 50 -22.45 -5.95 -5.68
CA LYS A 50 -22.55 -4.50 -5.87
C LYS A 50 -21.84 -3.72 -4.76
N ASN A 51 -21.76 -4.31 -3.58
CA ASN A 51 -21.13 -3.71 -2.42
C ASN A 51 -20.05 -4.65 -1.90
N ALA A 52 -18.96 -4.07 -1.41
CA ALA A 52 -17.90 -4.80 -0.72
C ALA A 52 -17.42 -3.99 0.49
N PHE A 53 -16.68 -4.66 1.36
CA PHE A 53 -15.93 -4.07 2.45
C PHE A 53 -14.46 -4.17 2.14
N ILE A 54 -13.79 -3.02 2.15
CA ILE A 54 -12.34 -2.97 2.25
C ILE A 54 -12.00 -3.04 3.73
N ASN A 55 -11.22 -4.03 4.12
CA ASN A 55 -10.56 -4.11 5.42
C ASN A 55 -9.06 -3.98 5.22
N PHE A 56 -8.43 -3.00 5.86
CA PHE A 56 -6.98 -2.90 5.81
C PHE A 56 -6.35 -2.58 7.15
N GLY A 57 -5.10 -2.97 7.26
CA GLY A 57 -4.25 -2.74 8.42
C GLY A 57 -2.83 -2.45 8.00
N ILE A 58 -2.09 -1.81 8.88
CA ILE A 58 -0.68 -1.51 8.69
C ILE A 58 0.08 -1.66 10.00
N ASP A 59 1.27 -2.25 9.94
CA ASP A 59 2.29 -2.18 10.98
C ASP A 59 3.55 -1.55 10.40
N VAL A 60 4.02 -0.46 11.01
CA VAL A 60 5.18 0.30 10.51
C VAL A 60 6.11 0.68 11.63
N LYS A 61 7.41 0.59 11.34
CA LYS A 61 8.50 1.11 12.19
C LYS A 61 9.51 1.79 11.28
N GLY A 62 10.03 2.93 11.72
CA GLY A 62 10.98 3.74 10.97
C GLY A 62 11.84 4.61 11.87
N GLU A 63 12.70 5.39 11.25
CA GLU A 63 13.61 6.33 11.91
C GLU A 63 13.35 7.76 11.46
N HIS A 64 13.61 8.72 12.35
CA HIS A 64 13.60 10.13 12.02
C HIS A 64 14.95 10.52 11.38
N TYR A 65 14.90 11.33 10.32
CA TYR A 65 16.09 11.90 9.70
C TYR A 65 15.80 13.16 8.91
N ASP A 66 16.87 13.90 8.62
CA ASP A 66 16.83 15.13 7.85
C ASP A 66 17.03 14.83 6.36
N TYR A 67 15.91 14.76 5.64
CA TYR A 67 15.87 14.51 4.20
C TYR A 67 16.54 15.60 3.36
N THR A 68 16.92 16.75 3.96
CA THR A 68 17.70 17.78 3.26
C THR A 68 19.20 17.49 3.26
N LYS A 69 19.65 16.58 4.12
CA LYS A 69 21.07 16.21 4.30
C LYS A 69 21.40 14.85 3.72
N GLU A 70 20.48 13.91 3.80
CA GLU A 70 20.65 12.56 3.30
C GLU A 70 19.32 11.95 2.82
N ILE A 71 19.39 11.13 1.78
CA ILE A 71 18.30 10.25 1.37
C ILE A 71 18.58 8.86 1.94
N LYS A 72 17.62 8.32 2.70
CA LYS A 72 17.69 6.95 3.22
C LYS A 72 16.32 6.28 3.26
N ASP A 73 16.32 4.96 3.36
CA ASP A 73 15.11 4.19 3.62
C ASP A 73 14.42 4.68 4.91
N PRO A 74 13.17 5.19 4.84
CA PRO A 74 12.47 5.69 6.02
C PRO A 74 11.90 4.61 6.94
N PHE A 75 11.83 3.35 6.49
CA PHE A 75 11.26 2.25 7.27
C PHE A 75 12.33 1.21 7.64
N LYS A 76 12.17 0.65 8.83
CA LYS A 76 12.81 -0.60 9.25
C LYS A 76 11.85 -1.79 9.13
N HIS A 77 10.56 -1.52 9.23
CA HIS A 77 9.49 -2.50 9.07
C HIS A 77 8.28 -1.82 8.43
N LEU A 78 7.67 -2.52 7.48
CA LEU A 78 6.41 -2.12 6.85
C LEU A 78 5.68 -3.40 6.47
N GLU A 79 4.47 -3.54 6.98
CA GLU A 79 3.51 -4.57 6.59
C GLU A 79 2.15 -3.89 6.41
N PHE A 80 1.68 -3.79 5.17
CA PHE A 80 0.37 -3.25 4.82
C PHE A 80 -0.44 -4.33 4.12
N ASN A 81 -1.60 -4.65 4.70
CA ASN A 81 -2.50 -5.68 4.23
C ASN A 81 -3.84 -5.06 3.87
N LEU A 82 -4.35 -5.38 2.69
CA LEU A 82 -5.60 -4.87 2.16
C LEU A 82 -6.44 -6.03 1.65
N VAL A 83 -7.57 -6.29 2.31
CA VAL A 83 -8.52 -7.35 1.96
C VAL A 83 -9.83 -6.72 1.54
N ILE A 84 -10.38 -7.18 0.42
CA ILE A 84 -11.66 -6.74 -0.11
C ILE A 84 -12.59 -7.95 -0.10
N GLU A 85 -13.70 -7.83 0.62
CA GLU A 85 -14.68 -8.90 0.78
C GLU A 85 -16.05 -8.46 0.26
N GLY A 86 -16.61 -9.23 -0.66
CA GLY A 86 -17.97 -9.04 -1.17
C GLY A 86 -18.80 -10.32 -1.03
N LYS A 87 -20.04 -10.17 -0.54
CA LYS A 87 -20.96 -11.31 -0.36
C LYS A 87 -21.96 -11.42 -1.50
N SER A 88 -22.09 -12.62 -2.04
CA SER A 88 -23.15 -12.94 -3.02
C SER A 88 -24.48 -13.22 -2.33
N ARG A 89 -25.59 -13.21 -3.09
CA ARG A 89 -26.93 -13.59 -2.59
C ARG A 89 -27.02 -15.00 -2.00
N ARG A 90 -26.03 -15.86 -2.25
CA ARG A 90 -25.92 -17.23 -1.73
C ARG A 90 -24.86 -17.37 -0.63
N GLU A 91 -24.47 -16.26 0.00
CA GLU A 91 -23.47 -16.19 1.09
C GLU A 91 -22.08 -16.76 0.76
N LYS A 92 -21.75 -16.95 -0.53
CA LYS A 92 -20.35 -17.20 -0.90
C LYS A 92 -19.57 -15.90 -0.77
N ASP A 93 -18.54 -15.92 0.07
CA ASP A 93 -17.56 -14.85 0.23
C ASP A 93 -16.65 -14.82 -1.00
N HIS A 94 -16.50 -13.63 -1.59
CA HIS A 94 -15.54 -13.36 -2.65
C HIS A 94 -14.47 -12.43 -2.09
N ILE A 95 -13.21 -12.87 -2.19
CA ILE A 95 -12.08 -12.20 -1.55
C ILE A 95 -11.06 -11.80 -2.62
N LEU A 96 -10.54 -10.59 -2.48
CA LEU A 96 -9.34 -10.10 -3.17
C LEU A 96 -8.40 -9.55 -2.10
N SER A 97 -7.12 -9.90 -2.15
CA SER A 97 -6.10 -9.44 -1.20
C SER A 97 -4.92 -8.79 -1.92
N TYR A 98 -4.37 -7.79 -1.26
CA TYR A 98 -3.11 -7.15 -1.62
C TYR A 98 -2.21 -7.04 -0.40
N HIS A 99 -0.92 -7.21 -0.63
CA HIS A 99 0.13 -7.07 0.37
C HIS A 99 1.18 -6.09 -0.16
N LEU A 100 1.57 -5.14 0.69
CA LEU A 100 2.76 -4.31 0.52
C LEU A 100 3.62 -4.51 1.75
N ASP A 101 4.80 -5.06 1.59
CA ASP A 101 5.73 -5.27 2.69
C ASP A 101 7.16 -4.86 2.34
N ARG A 102 7.94 -4.61 3.39
CA ARG A 102 9.37 -4.40 3.30
C ARG A 102 10.09 -5.71 3.54
N HIS A 103 10.86 -6.17 2.58
CA HIS A 103 11.67 -7.38 2.72
C HIS A 103 12.64 -7.27 3.92
N ILE A 104 12.68 -8.32 4.75
CA ILE A 104 13.57 -8.42 5.90
C ILE A 104 14.86 -9.11 5.46
N GLN A 105 15.96 -8.36 5.38
CA GLN A 105 17.29 -8.94 5.13
C GLN A 105 17.67 -9.92 6.25
N GLY A 106 18.04 -11.15 5.89
CA GLY A 106 18.38 -12.22 6.84
C GLY A 106 17.20 -13.13 7.27
N GLY A 107 16.04 -13.01 6.63
CA GLY A 107 14.93 -13.97 6.75
C GLY A 107 15.12 -15.22 5.87
N ASN A 108 14.03 -15.93 5.54
CA ASN A 108 14.04 -16.99 4.53
C ASN A 108 14.34 -16.39 3.16
N ASP A 109 15.62 -16.28 2.84
CA ASP A 109 16.11 -15.79 1.56
C ASP A 109 16.07 -16.95 0.55
N ASN A 110 14.99 -17.02 -0.23
CA ASN A 110 14.80 -18.09 -1.23
C ASN A 110 15.62 -17.86 -2.52
N GLY A 111 16.53 -16.89 -2.53
CA GLY A 111 17.36 -16.54 -3.71
C GLY A 111 16.59 -15.83 -4.82
N GLU A 112 15.34 -15.44 -4.56
CA GLU A 112 14.51 -14.67 -5.49
C GLU A 112 14.95 -13.21 -5.53
N VAL A 113 15.12 -12.68 -6.74
CA VAL A 113 15.46 -11.26 -6.93
C VAL A 113 14.17 -10.44 -6.96
N HIS A 114 13.91 -9.67 -5.90
CA HIS A 114 12.74 -8.80 -5.79
C HIS A 114 13.06 -7.42 -5.17
N PRO A 115 12.23 -6.41 -5.46
CA PRO A 115 12.28 -5.11 -4.78
C PRO A 115 12.16 -5.21 -3.27
N ILE A 116 12.89 -4.37 -2.54
CA ILE A 116 12.82 -4.25 -1.07
C ILE A 116 11.41 -3.88 -0.61
N TYR A 117 10.66 -3.12 -1.42
CA TYR A 117 9.23 -2.89 -1.28
C TYR A 117 8.50 -3.49 -2.44
N HIS A 118 7.63 -4.45 -2.16
CA HIS A 118 6.92 -5.17 -3.21
C HIS A 118 5.42 -5.16 -2.98
N PHE A 119 4.69 -4.91 -4.06
CA PHE A 119 3.24 -4.99 -4.09
C PHE A 119 2.80 -6.24 -4.86
N GLN A 120 1.94 -7.04 -4.24
CA GLN A 120 1.49 -8.32 -4.82
C GLN A 120 -0.04 -8.37 -4.95
N MET A 121 -0.50 -8.74 -6.15
CA MET A 121 -1.90 -8.92 -6.56
C MET A 121 -2.03 -10.21 -7.41
N GLY A 122 -3.23 -10.81 -7.52
CA GLY A 122 -3.56 -11.85 -8.52
C GLY A 122 -4.11 -11.32 -9.88
N GLY A 123 -4.17 -12.16 -10.95
CA GLY A 123 -4.30 -11.73 -12.38
C GLY A 123 -5.59 -12.01 -13.20
N TYR A 124 -5.76 -11.30 -14.34
CA TYR A 124 -7.04 -11.13 -15.10
C TYR A 124 -7.28 -12.04 -16.34
N LYS A 125 -6.26 -12.61 -16.99
CA LYS A 125 -6.43 -13.40 -18.24
C LYS A 125 -7.18 -14.74 -18.07
N ILE A 126 -7.50 -15.09 -16.84
CA ILE A 126 -8.23 -16.30 -16.43
C ILE A 126 -9.64 -16.35 -17.03
N ASP A 127 -10.27 -15.19 -17.31
CA ASP A 127 -11.63 -15.10 -17.84
C ASP A 127 -11.77 -15.61 -19.30
N SER A 128 -10.66 -15.67 -20.04
CA SER A 128 -10.64 -15.94 -21.49
C SER A 128 -10.10 -17.32 -21.87
N TYR A 129 -9.65 -18.12 -20.91
CA TYR A 129 -9.06 -19.44 -21.20
C TYR A 129 -10.15 -20.46 -21.50
N LYS A 130 -10.22 -20.89 -22.76
CA LYS A 130 -11.18 -21.88 -23.31
C LYS A 130 -12.66 -21.52 -23.15
N GLY A 131 -13.03 -20.27 -23.46
CA GLY A 131 -14.35 -19.92 -24.02
C GLY A 131 -15.61 -20.29 -23.24
N GLY A 132 -15.51 -20.65 -21.96
CA GLY A 132 -16.59 -21.27 -21.20
C GLY A 132 -16.61 -20.85 -19.74
N GLY A 133 -16.50 -19.55 -19.47
CA GLY A 133 -16.69 -18.98 -18.14
C GLY A 133 -15.60 -19.31 -17.12
N LYS A 134 -15.75 -18.69 -15.94
CA LYS A 134 -14.75 -18.66 -14.86
C LYS A 134 -14.67 -19.97 -14.10
N ASN A 135 -13.88 -20.92 -14.60
CA ASN A 135 -13.53 -22.13 -13.84
C ASN A 135 -12.31 -21.87 -12.95
N PHE A 136 -12.54 -21.31 -11.76
CA PHE A 136 -11.52 -21.08 -10.74
C PHE A 136 -10.90 -22.38 -10.17
N GLY A 137 -11.52 -23.55 -10.42
CA GLY A 137 -11.08 -24.84 -9.86
C GLY A 137 -9.83 -25.44 -10.52
N ASN A 138 -9.43 -24.92 -11.69
CA ASN A 138 -8.26 -25.40 -12.44
C ASN A 138 -7.12 -24.37 -12.45
N GLN A 139 -7.08 -23.44 -11.49
CA GLN A 139 -6.03 -22.43 -11.43
C GLN A 139 -4.68 -23.05 -11.09
N LEU A 140 -3.71 -22.87 -11.99
CA LEU A 140 -2.31 -22.91 -11.61
C LEU A 140 -1.97 -21.56 -10.97
N ILE A 141 -1.90 -21.54 -9.65
CA ILE A 141 -1.48 -20.38 -8.88
C ILE A 141 0.03 -20.52 -8.66
N LEU A 142 0.80 -19.75 -9.41
CA LEU A 142 2.21 -19.53 -9.13
C LEU A 142 2.36 -18.27 -8.28
N ASP A 143 3.52 -18.10 -7.64
CA ASP A 143 3.87 -16.83 -7.04
C ASP A 143 3.82 -15.73 -8.11
N ASN A 144 3.00 -14.69 -7.85
CA ASN A 144 2.87 -13.58 -8.79
C ASN A 144 4.16 -12.76 -8.74
N PRO A 145 4.65 -12.25 -9.90
CA PRO A 145 5.79 -11.35 -9.91
C PRO A 145 5.52 -10.18 -8.97
N ARG A 146 6.46 -9.95 -8.06
CA ARG A 146 6.45 -8.86 -7.10
C ARG A 146 6.81 -7.56 -7.82
N PHE A 147 5.88 -6.61 -7.87
CA PHE A 147 6.13 -5.33 -8.53
C PHE A 147 6.77 -4.34 -7.56
N MET A 148 7.75 -3.59 -8.05
CA MET A 148 8.29 -2.45 -7.30
C MET A 148 7.15 -1.48 -7.01
N HIS A 149 7.06 -1.08 -5.75
CA HIS A 149 6.12 -0.06 -5.33
C HIS A 149 6.78 0.88 -4.33
N TYR A 150 6.34 2.14 -4.30
CA TYR A 150 6.79 3.07 -3.29
C TYR A 150 6.26 2.64 -1.91
N PRO A 151 7.02 2.87 -0.82
CA PRO A 151 6.54 2.55 0.51
C PRO A 151 5.39 3.47 0.91
N MET A 152 4.39 2.90 1.58
CA MET A 152 3.19 3.62 2.03
C MET A 152 3.03 3.52 3.54
N ASP A 153 2.83 4.65 4.19
CA ASP A 153 2.30 4.66 5.55
C ASP A 153 0.75 4.54 5.53
N PHE A 154 0.08 4.61 6.69
CA PHE A 154 -1.38 4.49 6.73
C PHE A 154 -2.10 5.52 5.84
N ILE A 155 -1.61 6.76 5.82
CA ILE A 155 -2.26 7.85 5.10
C ILE A 155 -2.14 7.64 3.59
N LEU A 156 -0.98 7.21 3.11
CA LEU A 156 -0.79 6.87 1.70
C LEU A 156 -1.51 5.58 1.31
N GLY A 157 -1.51 4.57 2.19
CA GLY A 157 -2.29 3.34 1.97
C GLY A 157 -3.79 3.63 1.89
N LEU A 158 -4.29 4.55 2.71
CA LEU A 158 -5.67 5.05 2.64
C LEU A 158 -5.93 5.81 1.33
N ASP A 159 -5.04 6.73 0.93
CA ASP A 159 -5.16 7.47 -0.34
C ASP A 159 -5.15 6.52 -1.55
N PHE A 160 -4.27 5.51 -1.54
CA PHE A 160 -4.21 4.43 -2.53
C PHE A 160 -5.51 3.62 -2.58
N ALA A 161 -6.00 3.14 -1.43
CA ALA A 161 -7.21 2.34 -1.38
C ALA A 161 -8.43 3.13 -1.86
N ILE A 162 -8.60 4.38 -1.42
CA ILE A 162 -9.77 5.18 -1.79
C ILE A 162 -9.68 5.62 -3.27
N SER A 163 -8.50 6.00 -3.77
CA SER A 163 -8.36 6.37 -5.19
C SER A 163 -8.71 5.23 -6.14
N ASN A 164 -8.33 3.99 -5.80
CA ASN A 164 -8.61 2.81 -6.62
C ASN A 164 -10.05 2.30 -6.47
N PHE A 165 -10.62 2.33 -5.26
CA PHE A 165 -11.87 1.62 -4.95
C PHE A 165 -13.05 2.54 -4.60
N ASN A 166 -12.83 3.85 -4.44
CA ASN A 166 -13.89 4.82 -4.22
C ASN A 166 -13.51 6.22 -4.78
N PRO A 167 -13.39 6.35 -6.12
CA PRO A 167 -12.86 7.56 -6.75
C PRO A 167 -13.70 8.82 -6.47
N LEU A 168 -15.02 8.67 -6.24
CA LEU A 168 -15.89 9.78 -5.85
C LEU A 168 -15.56 10.30 -4.45
N LEU A 169 -15.30 9.41 -3.48
CA LEU A 169 -14.85 9.81 -2.16
C LEU A 169 -13.45 10.41 -2.21
N TRP A 170 -12.55 9.82 -2.99
CA TRP A 170 -11.20 10.35 -3.20
C TRP A 170 -11.27 11.79 -3.74
N ALA A 171 -12.05 12.04 -4.79
CA ALA A 171 -12.22 13.38 -5.37
C ALA A 171 -12.77 14.40 -4.35
N LYS A 172 -13.58 13.98 -3.37
CA LYS A 172 -14.03 14.83 -2.27
C LYS A 172 -12.90 15.10 -1.27
N LEU A 173 -12.14 14.08 -0.87
CA LEU A 173 -10.99 14.23 0.03
C LEU A 173 -9.90 15.12 -0.57
N LYS A 174 -9.70 15.07 -1.89
CA LYS A 174 -8.76 15.97 -2.59
C LYS A 174 -9.16 17.44 -2.55
N LYS A 175 -10.38 17.77 -2.13
CA LYS A 175 -10.83 19.15 -1.90
C LYS A 175 -10.72 19.57 -0.42
N ASP A 176 -10.44 18.64 0.50
CA ASP A 176 -10.30 18.92 1.92
C ASP A 176 -8.86 19.39 2.25
N PRO A 177 -8.67 20.66 2.68
CA PRO A 177 -7.34 21.17 3.02
C PRO A 177 -6.66 20.42 4.18
N PHE A 178 -7.43 19.89 5.13
CA PHE A 178 -6.89 19.15 6.26
C PHE A 178 -6.36 17.79 5.82
N TYR A 179 -7.12 17.08 4.98
CA TYR A 179 -6.67 15.82 4.37
C TYR A 179 -5.39 16.04 3.55
N LEU A 180 -5.38 17.05 2.67
CA LEU A 180 -4.22 17.38 1.85
C LEU A 180 -2.98 17.70 2.70
N LYS A 181 -3.14 18.41 3.82
CA LYS A 181 -2.04 18.73 4.74
C LYS A 181 -1.43 17.46 5.34
N VAL A 182 -2.25 16.47 5.71
CA VAL A 182 -1.77 15.21 6.28
C VAL A 182 -1.14 14.32 5.20
N LEU A 183 -1.77 14.24 4.02
CA LEU A 183 -1.24 13.51 2.87
C LEU A 183 0.16 14.01 2.46
N ARG A 184 0.34 15.33 2.35
CA ARG A 184 1.65 15.93 2.04
C ARG A 184 2.72 15.53 3.05
N LYS A 185 2.41 15.55 4.35
CA LYS A 185 3.36 15.12 5.39
C LYS A 185 3.76 13.66 5.24
N SER A 186 2.82 12.79 4.85
CA SER A 186 3.13 11.40 4.57
C SER A 186 4.02 11.26 3.32
N GLN A 187 3.70 11.98 2.23
CA GLN A 187 4.50 12.00 1.00
C GLN A 187 5.93 12.46 1.26
N GLU A 188 6.13 13.55 2.00
CA GLU A 188 7.47 14.05 2.36
C GLU A 188 8.30 13.02 3.12
N ARG A 189 7.67 12.21 3.98
CA ARG A 189 8.35 11.19 4.79
C ARG A 189 8.68 9.92 4.02
N THR A 190 7.93 9.59 2.97
CA THR A 190 7.94 8.23 2.39
C THR A 190 8.16 8.25 0.88
N LEU A 191 7.24 8.85 0.14
CA LEU A 191 7.28 8.91 -1.32
C LEU A 191 8.46 9.76 -1.82
N LYS A 192 8.72 10.91 -1.20
CA LYS A 192 9.81 11.81 -1.59
C LYS A 192 11.19 11.16 -1.52
N PRO A 193 11.64 10.56 -0.38
CA PRO A 193 12.94 9.91 -0.34
C PRO A 193 13.02 8.70 -1.29
N PHE A 194 11.93 7.98 -1.53
CA PHE A 194 11.89 6.90 -2.52
C PHE A 194 12.16 7.41 -3.95
N VAL A 195 11.43 8.44 -4.38
CA VAL A 195 11.63 9.04 -5.72
C VAL A 195 13.00 9.69 -5.84
N ALA A 196 13.47 10.37 -4.78
CA ALA A 196 14.78 10.97 -4.75
C ALA A 196 15.89 9.91 -4.85
N SER A 197 15.76 8.76 -4.19
CA SER A 197 16.77 7.71 -4.33
C SER A 197 16.89 7.22 -5.79
N LEU A 198 15.76 6.97 -6.47
CA LEU A 198 15.76 6.60 -7.88
C LEU A 198 16.32 7.71 -8.79
N ALA A 199 15.94 8.97 -8.55
CA ALA A 199 16.44 10.08 -9.33
C ALA A 199 17.95 10.31 -9.13
N SER A 200 18.48 10.02 -7.93
CA SER A 200 19.91 10.10 -7.64
C SER A 200 20.71 9.03 -8.37
N HIS A 201 20.13 7.84 -8.61
CA HIS A 201 20.76 6.80 -9.45
C HIS A 201 21.11 7.30 -10.85
N PHE A 202 20.27 8.18 -11.40
CA PHE A 202 20.40 8.72 -12.75
C PHE A 202 21.03 10.13 -12.77
N ASP A 203 21.76 10.51 -11.71
CA ASP A 203 22.45 11.79 -11.58
C ASP A 203 21.55 13.04 -11.74
N LEU A 204 20.25 12.91 -11.43
CA LEU A 204 19.30 14.03 -11.61
C LEU A 204 19.38 15.08 -10.49
N HIS A 205 20.11 14.80 -9.40
CA HIS A 205 20.40 15.74 -8.31
C HIS A 205 21.54 15.24 -7.41
N ASN A 206 22.09 16.15 -6.60
CA ASN A 206 23.33 15.94 -5.84
C ASN A 206 23.11 15.75 -4.33
N ILE A 207 21.94 15.28 -3.90
CA ILE A 207 21.71 14.97 -2.48
C ILE A 207 22.40 13.64 -2.17
N PRO A 208 23.21 13.53 -1.10
CA PRO A 208 23.81 12.26 -0.71
C PRO A 208 22.75 11.17 -0.54
N ASN A 209 22.90 10.08 -1.30
CA ASN A 209 21.97 8.95 -1.31
C ASN A 209 22.60 7.74 -0.63
N ASN A 210 22.16 7.49 0.61
CA ASN A 210 22.57 6.34 1.42
C ASN A 210 21.61 5.15 1.27
N TRP A 211 20.65 5.23 0.33
CA TRP A 211 19.73 4.15 0.02
C TRP A 211 20.19 3.42 -1.24
N ASN A 212 20.54 2.14 -1.10
CA ASN A 212 20.92 1.30 -2.22
C ASN A 212 19.76 1.15 -3.23
N THR A 213 19.90 1.77 -4.39
CA THR A 213 18.88 1.81 -5.46
C THR A 213 18.63 0.44 -6.09
N LYS A 214 19.63 -0.47 -6.07
CA LYS A 214 19.46 -1.85 -6.52
C LYS A 214 18.57 -2.67 -5.58
N GLN A 215 18.46 -2.27 -4.31
CA GLN A 215 17.47 -2.86 -3.40
C GLN A 215 16.07 -2.32 -3.73
N ILE A 216 15.94 -1.08 -4.20
CA ILE A 216 14.64 -0.50 -4.61
C ILE A 216 14.17 -1.13 -5.91
N CYS A 217 15.04 -1.15 -6.93
CA CYS A 217 14.78 -1.72 -8.24
C CYS A 217 15.94 -2.64 -8.61
N PRO A 218 15.78 -3.97 -8.49
CA PRO A 218 16.85 -4.91 -8.82
C PRO A 218 17.28 -4.90 -10.29
N GLN A 219 16.45 -4.34 -11.19
CA GLN A 219 16.72 -4.25 -12.62
C GLN A 219 17.53 -3.01 -13.01
N ILE A 220 17.77 -2.07 -12.09
CA ILE A 220 18.61 -0.90 -12.34
C ILE A 220 20.09 -1.33 -12.38
N ILE A 221 20.81 -0.82 -13.39
CA ILE A 221 22.22 -1.11 -13.65
C ILE A 221 23.09 0.04 -13.16
#